data_AF-A0AAU0LVD7-F1
#
_entry.id   AF-A0AAU0LVD7-F1
#
_cell.length_a   1.000
_cell.length_b   1.000
_cell.length_c   1.000
_cell.angle_alpha   90.00
_cell.angle_beta   90.00
_cell.angle_gamma   90.00
#
_symmetry.space_group_name_H-M   'P 1'
#
loop_
_entity.id
_entity.type
_entity.pdbx_description
1 polymer ?
#
loop_
_entity_poly.entity_id
_entity_poly.type
_entity_poly.pdbx_seq_one_letter_code
_entity_poly.pdbx_strand_id
1 'polypeptide(L)' 'MKNLRVLRYSTLSLCLLLSGVGHQVYAQTDVRPIVNASLSGYVYDGQLKQPLEGVTIQLEAVTHVVTTDQKGFF' A
#
# COMPACT_ATOMS: atom_id res chain seq x y z
N MET A 1 -23.60 51.55 16.69
CA MET A 1 -22.34 50.80 16.43
C MET A 1 -22.25 49.39 17.05
N LYS A 2 -23.09 49.00 18.04
CA LYS A 2 -23.05 47.66 18.65
C LYS A 2 -23.38 46.52 17.66
N ASN A 3 -24.35 46.73 16.77
CA ASN A 3 -24.82 45.70 15.83
C ASN A 3 -23.78 45.33 14.76
N LEU A 4 -22.88 46.25 14.41
CA LEU A 4 -21.78 46.01 13.47
C LEU A 4 -20.72 45.05 14.03
N ARG A 5 -20.49 45.08 15.35
CA ARG A 5 -19.58 44.13 16.02
C ARG A 5 -20.19 42.74 16.06
N VAL A 6 -21.47 42.64 16.42
CA VAL A 6 -22.20 41.36 16.43
C VAL A 6 -22.25 40.73 15.04
N LEU A 7 -22.50 41.54 14.00
CA LEU A 7 -22.48 41.07 12.61
C LEU A 7 -21.12 40.49 12.24
N ARG A 8 -20.02 41.18 12.57
CA ARG A 8 -18.66 40.70 12.29
C ARG A 8 -18.34 39.36 12.96
N TYR A 9 -18.70 39.20 14.23
CA TYR A 9 -18.47 37.94 14.94
C TYR A 9 -19.36 36.82 14.39
N SER A 10 -20.62 37.12 14.08
CA SER A 10 -21.54 36.15 13.48
C SER A 10 -21.06 35.68 12.11
N THR A 11 -20.56 36.59 11.26
CA THR A 11 -20.00 36.22 9.96
C THR A 11 -18.73 35.37 10.09
N LEU A 12 -17.84 35.70 11.03
CA LEU A 12 -16.63 34.92 11.27
C LEU A 12 -16.96 33.52 11.79
N SER A 13 -17.90 33.40 12.73
CA SER A 13 -18.39 32.11 13.22
C SER A 13 -19.04 31.28 12.13
N LEU A 14 -19.81 31.90 11.24
CA LEU A 14 -20.45 31.21 10.12
C LEU A 14 -19.41 30.72 9.10
N CYS A 15 -18.41 31.54 8.75
CA CYS A 15 -17.31 31.13 7.87
C CYS A 15 -16.52 29.95 8.47
N LEU A 16 -16.27 29.96 9.78
CA LEU A 16 -15.57 28.87 10.46
C LEU A 16 -16.39 27.56 10.39
N LEU A 17 -17.70 27.62 10.65
CA LEU A 17 -18.58 26.47 10.55
C LEU A 17 -18.65 25.90 9.13
N LEU A 18 -18.70 26.77 8.11
CA LEU A 18 -18.72 26.35 6.70
C LEU A 18 -17.39 25.72 6.26
N SER A 19 -16.26 26.15 6.81
CA SER A 19 -14.94 25.60 6.45
C SER A 19 -14.73 24.13 6.86
N GLY A 20 -15.53 23.61 7.81
CA GLY A 20 -15.48 22.21 8.23
C GLY A 20 -16.29 21.25 7.34
N VAL A 21 -17.20 21.76 6.50
CA VAL A 21 -18.11 20.95 5.68
C VAL A 21 -17.45 20.69 4.31
N GLY A 22 -16.45 19.81 4.26
CA GLY A 22 -15.85 19.48 2.96
C GLY A 22 -14.54 18.69 2.99
N HIS A 23 -13.92 18.49 4.14
CA HIS A 23 -12.71 17.68 4.20
C HIS A 23 -13.04 16.19 4.21
N GLN A 24 -13.03 15.58 3.02
CA GLN A 24 -12.70 14.17 2.86
C GLN A 24 -11.29 13.99 3.44
N VAL A 25 -11.20 13.41 4.63
CA VAL A 25 -9.92 13.09 5.26
C VAL A 25 -9.29 11.97 4.43
N TYR A 26 -8.29 12.31 3.62
CA TYR A 26 -7.49 11.34 2.86
C TYR A 26 -6.52 10.57 3.79
N ALA A 27 -7.07 9.93 4.83
CA ALA A 27 -6.27 9.03 5.65
C ALA A 27 -6.00 7.75 4.84
N GLN A 28 -4.72 7.57 4.51
CA GLN A 28 -4.09 6.37 3.95
C GLN A 28 -4.93 5.61 2.91
N THR A 29 -4.79 6.04 1.66
CA THR A 29 -5.25 5.30 0.48
C THR A 29 -4.49 3.98 0.39
N ASP A 30 -5.20 2.86 0.55
CA ASP A 30 -4.73 1.48 0.38
C ASP A 30 -3.44 1.10 1.11
N VAL A 31 -3.58 0.74 2.39
CA VAL A 31 -2.52 -0.02 3.08
C VAL A 31 -2.51 -1.44 2.50
N ARG A 32 -1.61 -1.73 1.55
CA ARG A 32 -1.33 -3.10 1.12
C ARG A 32 -0.60 -3.82 2.26
N PRO A 33 -1.22 -4.78 2.96
CA PRO A 33 -0.56 -5.47 4.06
C PRO A 33 0.64 -6.26 3.53
N ILE A 34 1.76 -6.25 4.26
CA ILE A 34 2.86 -7.17 3.97
C ILE A 34 2.36 -8.57 4.31
N VAL A 35 2.28 -9.44 3.31
CA VAL A 35 1.84 -10.83 3.49
C VAL A 35 3.04 -11.64 3.99
N ASN A 36 2.90 -12.31 5.15
CA ASN A 36 3.91 -13.27 5.61
C ASN A 36 3.51 -14.67 5.11
N ALA A 37 4.19 -15.16 4.09
CA ALA A 37 3.96 -16.47 3.49
C ALA A 37 5.30 -17.16 3.22
N SER A 38 5.28 -18.50 3.26
CA SER A 38 6.39 -19.34 2.86
C SER A 38 5.99 -20.13 1.61
N LEU A 39 6.87 -20.17 0.61
CA LEU A 39 6.74 -20.97 -0.59
C LEU A 39 8.07 -21.68 -0.80
N SER A 40 8.01 -22.98 -1.03
CA SER A 40 9.17 -23.78 -1.42
C SER A 40 8.81 -24.74 -2.54
N GLY A 41 9.79 -25.07 -3.36
CA GLY A 41 9.56 -25.94 -4.51
C GLY A 41 10.78 -26.12 -5.39
N TYR A 42 10.52 -26.59 -6.61
CA TYR A 42 11.55 -26.84 -7.62
C TYR A 42 11.15 -26.20 -8.94
N VAL A 43 12.13 -25.66 -9.65
CA VAL A 43 11.96 -25.11 -11.01
C VAL A 43 12.65 -26.03 -12.01
N TYR A 44 11.90 -26.47 -13.02
CA TYR A 44 12.38 -27.33 -14.09
C TYR A 44 12.10 -26.73 -15.47
N ASP A 45 12.99 -26.99 -16.42
CA ASP A 45 12.78 -26.72 -17.84
C ASP A 45 11.62 -27.59 -18.37
N GLY A 46 10.66 -26.94 -19.02
CA GLY A 46 9.44 -27.59 -19.51
C GLY A 46 9.67 -28.63 -20.60
N GLN A 47 10.74 -28.52 -21.39
CA GLN A 47 11.07 -29.39 -22.51
C GLN A 47 12.09 -30.46 -22.12
N LEU A 48 13.20 -30.05 -21.51
CA LEU A 48 14.32 -30.92 -21.14
C LEU A 48 14.09 -31.65 -19.82
N LYS A 49 13.13 -31.20 -19.01
CA LYS A 49 12.85 -31.72 -17.65
C LYS A 49 14.07 -31.66 -16.72
N GLN A 50 14.97 -30.72 -16.97
CA GLN A 50 16.19 -30.50 -16.19
C GLN A 50 15.96 -29.38 -15.16
N PRO A 51 16.61 -29.43 -13.98
CA PRO A 51 16.50 -28.36 -12.99
C PRO A 51 17.10 -27.06 -13.52
N LEU A 52 16.50 -25.93 -13.14
CA LEU A 52 17.00 -24.60 -13.50
C LEU A 52 17.64 -23.94 -12.28
N GLU A 53 18.96 -23.72 -12.35
CA GLU A 53 19.74 -22.97 -11.35
C GLU A 53 19.69 -21.46 -11.62
N GLY A 54 19.69 -20.65 -10.56
CA GLY A 54 19.79 -19.19 -10.65
C GLY A 54 18.50 -18.46 -11.05
N VAL A 55 17.36 -19.17 -11.10
CA VAL A 55 16.05 -18.55 -11.35
C VAL A 55 15.62 -17.76 -10.12
N THR A 56 15.14 -16.54 -10.32
CA THR A 56 14.62 -15.68 -9.24
C THR A 56 13.13 -15.92 -9.01
N ILE A 57 12.73 -16.22 -7.76
CA ILE A 57 11.34 -16.32 -7.34
C ILE A 57 11.02 -15.19 -6.36
N GLN A 58 9.90 -14.51 -6.61
CA GLN A 58 9.37 -13.45 -5.75
C GLN A 58 7.85 -13.59 -5.62
N LEU A 59 7.34 -13.55 -4.39
CA LEU A 59 5.91 -13.41 -4.15
C LEU A 59 5.51 -11.94 -4.23
N GLU A 60 4.35 -11.65 -4.79
CA GLU A 60 3.79 -10.30 -4.75
C GLU A 60 3.47 -9.91 -3.30
N ALA A 61 3.69 -8.63 -2.95
CA ALA A 61 3.45 -8.07 -1.62
C ALA A 61 4.33 -8.65 -0.48
N VAL A 62 5.43 -9.33 -0.81
CA VAL A 62 6.50 -9.71 0.15
C VAL A 62 7.83 -9.05 -0.21
N THR A 63 8.74 -8.99 0.76
CA THR A 63 10.06 -8.36 0.60
C THR A 63 11.19 -9.34 0.27
N HIS A 64 10.94 -10.64 0.38
CA HIS A 64 11.95 -11.67 0.20
C HIS A 64 11.99 -12.15 -1.24
N VAL A 65 13.21 -12.31 -1.75
CA VAL A 65 13.53 -12.83 -3.07
C VAL A 65 14.51 -13.97 -2.88
N VAL A 66 14.28 -15.09 -3.54
CA VAL A 66 15.15 -16.27 -3.47
C VAL A 66 15.57 -16.68 -4.88
N THR A 67 16.70 -17.38 -4.95
CA THR A 67 17.23 -17.93 -6.20
C THR A 67 17.40 -19.43 -6.10
N THR A 68 17.07 -20.16 -7.15
CA THR A 68 17.18 -21.62 -7.17
C THR A 68 18.63 -22.11 -7.10
N ASP A 69 18.86 -23.22 -6.42
CA ASP A 69 20.15 -23.92 -6.40
C ASP A 69 20.39 -24.81 -7.64
N GLN A 70 21.50 -25.56 -7.67
CA GLN A 70 21.86 -26.51 -8.73
C GLN A 70 20.82 -27.61 -8.99
N LYS A 71 19.94 -27.89 -8.03
CA LYS A 71 18.85 -28.86 -8.13
C LYS A 71 17.52 -28.20 -8.47
N GLY A 72 17.50 -26.89 -8.69
CA GLY A 72 16.32 -26.09 -8.96
C GLY A 72 15.50 -25.76 -7.73
N PHE A 73 15.98 -26.02 -6.51
CA PHE A 73 15.24 -25.82 -5.27
C PHE A 73 15.27 -24.36 -4.81
N PHE A 74 14.14 -23.86 -4.32
CA PHE A 74 13.99 -22.52 -3.72
C PHE A 74 13.10 -22.53 -2.48
#